data_AF-A0A967STN4-F1
#
_entry.id   AF-A0A967STN4-F1
#
_cell.length_a   1.000
_cell.length_b   1.000
_cell.length_c   1.000
_cell.angle_alpha   90.00
_cell.angle_beta   90.00
_cell.angle_gamma   90.00
#
_symmetry.space_group_name_H-M   'P 1'
#
loop_
_entity.id
_entity.type
_entity.pdbx_description
1 polymer ?
#
loop_
_entity_poly.entity_id
_entity_poly.type
_entity_poly.pdbx_seq_one_letter_code
_entity_poly.pdbx_strand_id
1 'polypeptide(L)' 'IFIALLSALKLGFTPFEASSIGIIGAMDGPTAIYVSVKYANHLLGPITTSAYSYMSLVPLIQVPLCKALTTKSERL' A
#
# COMPACT_ATOMS: atom_id res chain seq x y z
N ILE A 1 -1.00 -2.42 5.33
CA ILE A 1 0.39 -2.31 5.84
C ILE A 1 0.99 -3.67 6.23
N PHE A 2 0.53 -4.31 7.31
CA PHE A 2 1.19 -5.53 7.85
C PHE A 2 1.29 -6.71 6.89
N ILE A 3 0.27 -6.95 6.05
CA ILE A 3 0.30 -8.03 5.05
C ILE A 3 1.43 -7.79 4.02
N ALA A 4 1.59 -6.55 3.56
CA ALA A 4 2.64 -6.18 2.60
C ALA A 4 4.04 -6.29 3.23
N LEU A 5 4.19 -5.85 4.50
CA LEU A 5 5.43 -5.99 5.26
C LEU A 5 5.83 -7.45 5.44
N LEU A 6 4.91 -8.31 5.90
CA LEU A 6 5.18 -9.73 6.12
C LEU A 6 5.50 -10.45 4.81
N SER A 7 4.84 -10.06 3.71
CA SER A 7 5.12 -10.59 2.38
C SER A 7 6.53 -10.20 1.90
N ALA A 8 6.93 -8.94 2.12
CA ALA A 8 8.26 -8.45 1.76
C ALA A 8 9.37 -9.14 2.60
N LEU A 9 9.15 -9.34 3.90
CA LEU A 9 10.07 -10.11 4.74
C LEU A 9 10.22 -11.55 4.24
N LYS A 10 9.11 -12.18 3.83
CA LYS A 10 9.15 -13.56 3.28
C LYS A 10 9.87 -13.63 1.92
N LEU A 11 9.87 -12.54 1.15
CA LEU A 11 10.59 -12.43 -0.12
C LEU A 11 12.09 -12.12 0.05
N GLY A 12 12.57 -11.92 1.28
CA GLY A 12 13.99 -11.70 1.58
C GLY A 12 14.43 -10.23 1.61
N PHE A 13 13.50 -9.27 1.60
CA PHE A 13 13.83 -7.86 1.80
C PHE A 13 14.28 -7.61 3.25
N THR A 14 15.18 -6.65 3.43
CA THR A 14 15.61 -6.25 4.78
C THR A 14 14.43 -5.68 5.57
N PRO A 15 14.45 -5.70 6.92
CA PRO A 15 13.37 -5.14 7.72
C PRO A 15 13.07 -3.66 7.41
N PHE A 16 14.09 -2.89 7.05
CA PHE A 16 13.94 -1.48 6.66
C PHE A 16 13.25 -1.32 5.30
N GLU A 17 13.63 -2.11 4.29
CA GLU A 17 12.97 -2.13 2.98
C GLU A 17 11.54 -2.66 3.07
N ALA A 18 11.34 -3.75 3.81
CA ALA A 18 10.02 -4.33 4.04
C ALA A 18 9.08 -3.36 4.77
N SER A 19 9.62 -2.53 5.67
CA SER A 19 8.89 -1.43 6.30
C SER A 19 8.46 -0.38 5.27
N SER A 20 9.38 0.09 4.41
CA SER A 20 9.08 1.04 3.34
C SER A 20 8.04 0.52 2.34
N ILE A 21 8.14 -0.76 1.95
CA ILE A 21 7.13 -1.44 1.10
C ILE A 21 5.79 -1.56 1.83
N GLY A 22 5.81 -1.89 3.12
CA GLY A 22 4.62 -2.01 3.95
C GLY A 22 3.79 -0.74 4.01
N ILE A 23 4.44 0.44 3.99
CA ILE A 23 3.77 1.74 4.07
C ILE A 23 2.96 2.09 2.82
N ILE A 24 3.24 1.49 1.66
CA ILE A 24 2.37 1.63 0.48
C ILE A 24 0.91 1.29 0.83
N GLY A 25 0.71 0.28 1.70
CA GLY A 25 -0.61 -0.13 2.16
C GLY A 25 -1.28 0.82 3.15
N ALA A 26 -0.67 1.96 3.50
CA ALA A 26 -1.32 3.05 4.23
C ALA A 26 -2.15 3.95 3.29
N MET A 27 -1.96 3.84 1.97
CA MET A 27 -2.55 4.70 0.93
C MET A 27 -2.28 6.19 1.15
N ASP A 28 -1.15 6.53 1.76
CA ASP A 28 -0.72 7.89 2.05
C ASP A 28 0.64 8.18 1.37
N GLY A 29 0.57 8.86 0.22
CA GLY A 29 1.72 9.15 -0.63
C GLY A 29 2.87 9.90 0.08
N PRO A 30 2.61 11.07 0.71
CA PRO A 30 3.63 11.80 1.44
C PRO A 30 4.37 10.98 2.51
N THR A 31 3.64 10.15 3.28
CA THR A 31 4.25 9.28 4.31
C THR A 31 5.06 8.15 3.67
N ALA A 32 4.56 7.53 2.60
CA ALA A 32 5.29 6.50 1.85
C ALA A 32 6.60 7.03 1.27
N ILE A 33 6.58 8.25 0.71
CA ILE A 33 7.78 8.94 0.22
C ILE A 33 8.74 9.21 1.38
N TYR A 34 8.25 9.83 2.47
CA TYR A 34 9.10 10.21 3.60
C TYR A 34 9.83 9.01 4.22
N VAL A 35 9.14 7.89 4.43
CA VAL A 35 9.75 6.69 5.01
C VAL A 35 10.68 6.01 4.00
N SER A 36 10.35 6.00 2.71
CA SER A 36 11.22 5.43 1.69
C SER A 36 12.51 6.23 1.54
N VAL A 37 12.46 7.57 1.56
CA VAL A 37 13.67 8.42 1.59
C VAL A 37 14.55 8.08 2.79
N LYS A 38 13.94 7.84 3.96
CA LYS A 38 14.67 7.63 5.22
C LYS A 38 15.28 6.23 5.35
N TYR A 39 14.61 5.19 4.89
CA TYR A 39 14.99 3.79 5.15
C TYR A 39 15.36 2.97 3.90
N ALA A 40 14.89 3.37 2.71
CA ALA A 40 15.09 2.61 1.47
C ALA A 40 15.13 3.54 0.23
N ASN A 41 16.07 4.49 0.21
CA ASN A 41 16.13 5.54 -0.82
C ASN A 41 16.27 4.96 -2.24
N HIS A 42 16.97 3.83 -2.38
CA HIS A 42 17.11 3.12 -3.66
C HIS A 42 15.79 2.52 -4.18
N LEU A 43 14.78 2.30 -3.31
CA LEU A 43 13.43 1.86 -3.68
C LEU A 43 12.43 3.02 -3.82
N LEU A 44 12.87 4.28 -3.66
CA LEU A 44 12.00 5.45 -3.70
C LEU A 44 11.16 5.51 -4.98
N GLY A 45 11.80 5.36 -6.14
CA GLY A 45 11.12 5.40 -7.43
C GLY A 45 9.99 4.37 -7.52
N PRO A 46 10.31 3.07 -7.40
CA PRO A 46 9.30 2.01 -7.41
C PRO A 46 8.19 2.20 -6.38
N ILE A 47 8.54 2.53 -5.13
CA ILE A 47 7.56 2.71 -4.05
C ILE A 47 6.61 3.88 -4.34
N THR A 48 7.16 5.01 -4.81
CA THR A 48 6.38 6.21 -5.09
C THR A 48 5.43 5.98 -6.26
N THR A 49 5.91 5.34 -7.34
CA THR A 49 5.07 4.97 -8.48
C THR A 49 3.95 4.02 -8.04
N SER A 50 4.27 2.95 -7.30
CA SER A 50 3.25 2.01 -6.79
C SER A 50 2.23 2.68 -5.88
N ALA A 51 2.67 3.57 -4.96
CA ALA A 51 1.77 4.26 -4.04
C ALA A 51 0.72 5.10 -4.78
N TYR A 52 1.14 5.98 -5.70
CA TYR A 52 0.20 6.81 -6.46
C TYR A 52 -0.66 5.99 -7.42
N SER A 53 -0.11 4.94 -8.06
CA SER A 53 -0.89 4.05 -8.92
C SER A 53 -1.98 3.29 -8.15
N TYR A 54 -1.71 2.83 -6.92
CA TYR A 54 -2.74 2.16 -6.13
C TYR A 54 -3.80 3.12 -5.59
N MET A 55 -3.41 4.36 -5.22
CA MET A 55 -4.37 5.39 -4.78
C MET A 55 -5.39 5.71 -5.87
N SER A 56 -5.00 5.77 -7.15
CA SER A 56 -5.94 6.01 -8.25
C SER A 56 -6.85 4.81 -8.55
N LEU A 57 -6.43 3.60 -8.18
CA LEU A 57 -7.22 2.38 -8.34
C LEU A 57 -8.24 2.17 -7.22
N VAL A 58 -8.23 2.99 -6.16
CA VAL A 58 -9.15 2.85 -5.02
C VAL A 58 -10.62 2.78 -5.45
N PRO A 59 -11.15 3.67 -6.32
CA PRO A 59 -12.56 3.56 -6.75
C PRO A 59 -12.87 2.27 -7.50
N LEU A 60 -11.91 1.76 -8.27
CA LEU A 60 -12.04 0.52 -9.03
C LEU A 60 -12.08 -0.71 -8.11
N ILE A 61 -11.33 -0.70 -7.01
CA ILE A 61 -11.24 -1.82 -6.06
C ILE A 61 -12.32 -1.72 -4.98
N GLN A 62 -12.57 -0.52 -4.45
CA GLN A 62 -13.46 -0.28 -3.32
C GLN A 62 -14.93 -0.50 -3.70
N VAL A 63 -15.40 0.02 -4.84
CA VAL A 63 -16.81 -0.09 -5.22
C VAL A 63 -17.25 -1.56 -5.40
N PRO A 64 -16.50 -2.42 -6.12
CA PRO A 64 -16.82 -3.85 -6.19
C PRO A 64 -16.71 -4.57 -4.85
N LEU A 65 -15.69 -4.25 -4.04
CA LEU A 65 -15.49 -4.89 -2.74
C LEU A 65 -16.64 -4.57 -1.79
N CYS A 66 -17.04 -3.30 -1.70
CA CYS A 66 -18.24 -2.91 -0.96
C CYS A 66 -19.47 -3.62 -1.54
N LYS A 67 -19.61 -3.68 -2.86
CA LYS A 67 -20.72 -4.39 -3.54
C LYS A 67 -20.82 -5.88 -3.19
N ALA A 68 -19.68 -6.52 -2.99
CA ALA A 68 -19.58 -7.94 -2.66
C ALA A 68 -19.80 -8.22 -1.17
N LEU A 69 -19.34 -7.34 -0.27
CA LEU A 69 -19.35 -7.58 1.17
C LEU A 69 -20.58 -7.05 1.90
N THR A 70 -21.26 -6.02 1.38
CA THR A 70 -22.48 -5.48 2.02
C THR A 70 -23.75 -5.92 1.30
N THR A 71 -24.88 -5.84 1.98
CA THR A 71 -26.20 -6.09 1.41
C THR A 71 -26.84 -4.79 0.91
N LYS A 72 -27.92 -4.87 0.14
CA LYS A 72 -28.66 -3.65 -0.29
C LYS A 72 -29.25 -2.89 0.91
N SER A 73 -29.68 -3.61 1.95
CA SER A 73 -30.27 -3.03 3.16
C SER A 73 -29.27 -2.28 4.03
N GLU A 74 -27.97 -2.60 3.94
CA GLU A 74 -26.90 -1.87 4.66
C GLU A 74 -26.37 -0.66 3.87
N ARG A 75 -26.75 -0.53 2.59
CA ARG A 75 -26.32 0.57 1.69
C ARG A 75 -27.35 1.67 1.53
N LEU A 76 -28.60 1.40 1.89
CA LEU A 76 -29.75 2.31 1.83
C LEU A 76 -30.07 2.79 3.25
#